data_AF-A0A831KIG8-F1
#
_entry.id   AF-A0A831KIG8-F1
#
_cell.length_a   1.000
_cell.length_b   1.000
_cell.length_c   1.000
_cell.angle_alpha   90.00
_cell.angle_beta   90.00
_cell.angle_gamma   90.00
#
_symmetry.space_group_name_H-M   'P 1'
#
loop_
_entity.id
_entity.type
_entity.pdbx_description
1 polymer ?
#
loop_
_entity_poly.entity_id
_entity_poly.type
_entity_poly.pdbx_seq_one_letter_code
_entity_poly.pdbx_strand_id
1 'polypeptide(L)'
;MPRAGGADTLVRHWTLLKRLPARGPGRTVAELTALLAEEGFRMTRRTIERDLQTLAGIFPLVCNDKGTPQGWHWLPGQDSSLPELPLADAVSLQFIETMLRPL
;
A
#
# COMPACT_ATOMS: atom_id res chain seq x y z
N MET A 1 7.80 24.49 -1.79
CA MET A 1 7.98 23.11 -2.30
C MET A 1 6.61 22.56 -2.64
N PRO A 2 6.28 22.26 -3.91
CA PRO A 2 4.96 21.77 -4.25
C PRO A 2 4.80 20.36 -3.66
N ARG A 3 3.77 20.16 -2.83
CA ARG A 3 3.36 18.84 -2.35
C ARG A 3 2.80 18.06 -3.54
N ALA A 4 3.66 17.38 -4.30
CA ALA A 4 3.26 16.32 -5.22
C ALA A 4 2.76 15.06 -4.49
N GLY A 5 2.28 15.19 -3.24
CA GLY A 5 2.28 14.10 -2.26
C GLY A 5 1.07 13.17 -2.32
N GLY A 6 -0.06 13.59 -2.89
CA GLY A 6 -1.28 12.76 -2.90
C GLY A 6 -1.23 11.65 -3.95
N ALA A 7 -1.03 12.03 -5.21
CA ALA A 7 -0.98 11.08 -6.32
C ALA A 7 0.18 10.08 -6.18
N ASP A 8 1.38 10.56 -5.83
CA ASP A 8 2.54 9.69 -5.57
C ASP A 8 2.28 8.69 -4.43
N THR A 9 1.61 9.12 -3.35
CA THR A 9 1.23 8.23 -2.26
C THR A 9 0.25 7.15 -2.71
N LEU A 10 -0.76 7.51 -3.52
CA LEU A 10 -1.75 6.55 -4.03
C LEU A 10 -1.13 5.51 -4.95
N VAL A 11 -0.30 5.94 -5.90
CA VAL A 11 0.41 5.02 -6.80
C VAL A 11 1.27 4.07 -5.98
N ARG A 12 2.00 4.59 -4.98
CA ARG A 12 2.86 3.77 -4.11
C ARG A 12 2.07 2.77 -3.26
N HIS A 13 0.94 3.19 -2.67
CA HIS A 13 0.04 2.31 -1.92
C HIS A 13 -0.51 1.19 -2.80
N TRP A 14 -0.94 1.54 -4.01
CA TRP A 14 -1.41 0.57 -4.99
C TRP A 14 -0.33 -0.43 -5.41
N THR A 15 0.89 0.07 -5.66
CA THR A 15 2.04 -0.78 -5.92
C THR A 15 2.30 -1.73 -4.76
N LEU A 16 2.30 -1.25 -3.51
CA LEU A 16 2.48 -2.13 -2.34
C LEU A 16 1.44 -3.25 -2.33
N LEU A 17 0.15 -2.93 -2.47
CA LEU A 17 -0.93 -3.92 -2.48
C LEU A 17 -0.74 -4.98 -3.57
N LYS A 18 -0.37 -4.57 -4.79
CA LYS A 18 -0.07 -5.47 -5.92
C LYS A 18 1.13 -6.38 -5.69
N ARG A 19 2.06 -5.95 -4.82
CA ARG A 19 3.29 -6.67 -4.52
C ARG A 19 3.18 -7.52 -3.27
N LEU A 20 2.12 -7.43 -2.48
CA LEU A 20 1.98 -8.31 -1.31
C LEU A 20 1.61 -9.75 -1.73
N PRO A 21 2.24 -10.78 -1.14
CA PRO A 21 1.89 -12.17 -1.43
C PRO A 21 0.48 -12.50 -0.93
N ALA A 22 -0.19 -13.46 -1.57
CA ALA A 22 -1.51 -13.94 -1.15
C ALA A 22 -1.50 -14.75 0.17
N ARG A 23 -0.32 -15.16 0.66
CA ARG A 23 -0.15 -16.00 1.86
C ARG A 23 1.21 -15.76 2.53
N GLY A 24 1.31 -16.20 3.79
CA GLY A 24 2.54 -16.16 4.58
C GLY A 24 3.69 -16.99 4.00
N PRO A 25 4.96 -16.71 4.41
CA PRO A 25 5.34 -15.80 5.49
C PRO A 25 5.33 -14.31 5.12
N GLY A 26 5.07 -13.96 3.85
CA GLY A 26 4.96 -12.57 3.37
C GLY A 26 6.27 -11.95 2.90
N ARG A 27 6.21 -10.66 2.53
CA ARG A 27 7.38 -9.83 2.18
C ARG A 27 7.74 -8.90 3.31
N THR A 28 9.03 -8.80 3.62
CA THR A 28 9.52 -7.92 4.67
C THR A 28 9.46 -6.46 4.22
N VAL A 29 9.46 -5.53 5.18
CA VAL A 29 9.54 -4.10 4.87
C VAL A 29 10.82 -3.77 4.07
N ALA A 30 11.92 -4.46 4.35
CA ALA A 30 13.18 -4.27 3.64
C ALA A 30 13.06 -4.69 2.16
N GLU A 31 12.45 -5.85 1.89
CA GLU A 31 12.18 -6.33 0.53
C GLU A 31 11.23 -5.39 -0.22
N LEU A 32 10.16 -4.93 0.43
CA LEU A 32 9.21 -3.99 -0.18
C LEU A 32 9.86 -2.63 -0.47
N THR A 33 10.75 -2.17 0.40
CA THR A 33 11.51 -0.93 0.19
C THR A 33 12.45 -1.06 -1.01
N ALA A 34 13.16 -2.18 -1.14
CA ALA A 34 14.03 -2.44 -2.28
C ALA A 34 13.24 -2.52 -3.59
N LEU A 35 12.13 -3.26 -3.59
CA LEU A 35 11.25 -3.40 -4.74
C LEU A 35 10.68 -2.05 -5.19
N LEU A 36 10.21 -1.22 -4.25
CA LEU A 36 9.72 0.11 -4.56
C LEU A 36 10.83 1.02 -5.13
N ALA A 37 12.08 0.88 -4.66
CA ALA A 37 13.19 1.62 -5.21
C ALA A 37 13.50 1.21 -6.67
N GLU A 38 13.38 -0.08 -7.01
CA GLU A 38 13.47 -0.57 -8.39
C GLU A 38 12.35 0.00 -9.29
N GLU A 39 11.17 0.25 -8.72
CA GLU A 39 10.05 0.91 -9.40
C GLU A 39 10.15 2.45 -9.43
N GLY A 40 11.24 3.02 -8.91
CA GLY A 40 11.52 4.46 -8.95
C GLY A 40 11.06 5.26 -7.72
N PHE A 41 10.47 4.62 -6.71
CA PHE A 41 10.06 5.26 -5.46
C PHE A 41 11.22 5.35 -4.47
N ARG A 42 11.66 6.56 -4.12
CA ARG A 42 12.68 6.78 -3.07
C ARG A 42 12.03 7.00 -1.71
N MET A 43 11.71 5.90 -1.02
CA MET A 43 11.04 5.94 0.29
C MET A 43 11.89 5.30 1.38
N THR A 44 11.74 5.80 2.60
CA THR A 44 12.40 5.22 3.77
C THR A 44 11.61 4.02 4.29
N ARG A 45 12.30 3.10 4.97
CA ARG A 45 11.68 1.98 5.69
C ARG A 45 10.50 2.41 6.58
N ARG A 46 10.66 3.49 7.36
CA ARG A 46 9.59 4.08 8.21
C ARG A 46 8.35 4.50 7.41
N THR A 47 8.55 4.96 6.18
CA THR A 47 7.45 5.38 5.30
C THR A 47 6.68 4.17 4.79
N ILE A 48 7.38 3.08 4.44
CA ILE A 48 6.75 1.82 4.04
C ILE A 48 6.03 1.13 5.22
N GLU A 49 6.61 1.13 6.42
CA GLU A 49 5.95 0.62 7.63
C GLU A 49 4.62 1.34 7.91
N ARG A 50 4.63 2.67 7.87
CA ARG A 50 3.43 3.49 8.07
C ARG A 50 2.36 3.26 7.00
N ASP A 51 2.77 3.11 5.74
CA ASP A 51 1.86 2.75 4.66
C ASP A 51 1.19 1.41 4.91
N LEU A 52 1.97 0.38 5.23
CA LEU A 52 1.45 -0.96 5.48
C LEU A 52 0.48 -0.97 6.65
N GLN A 53 0.78 -0.23 7.72
CA GLN A 53 -0.15 -0.04 8.83
C GLN A 53 -1.44 0.66 8.41
N THR A 54 -1.33 1.71 7.58
CA THR A 54 -2.50 2.44 7.05
C THR A 54 -3.35 1.52 6.18
N LEU A 55 -2.72 0.77 5.27
CA LEU A 55 -3.38 -0.16 4.36
C LEU A 55 -4.03 -1.32 5.11
N ALA A 56 -3.40 -1.84 6.17
CA ALA A 56 -3.97 -2.91 6.99
C ALA A 56 -5.21 -2.48 7.78
N GLY A 57 -5.42 -1.17 7.97
CA GLY A 57 -6.66 -0.65 8.53
C GLY A 57 -7.85 -0.69 7.55
N ILE A 58 -7.59 -0.89 6.26
CA ILE A 58 -8.60 -0.83 5.18
C ILE A 58 -8.72 -2.18 4.46
N PHE A 59 -7.59 -2.84 4.23
CA PHE A 59 -7.47 -4.10 3.51
C PHE A 59 -7.12 -5.24 4.47
N PRO A 60 -7.53 -6.49 4.18
CA PRO A 60 -7.21 -7.66 4.99
C PRO A 60 -5.74 -8.07 4.82
N LEU A 61 -4.82 -7.23 5.29
CA LEU A 61 -3.39 -7.50 5.34
C LEU A 61 -3.00 -8.02 6.73
N VAL A 62 -2.04 -8.93 6.74
CA VAL A 62 -1.52 -9.55 7.96
C VAL A 62 -0.01 -9.30 8.02
N CYS A 63 0.44 -8.84 9.18
CA CYS A 63 1.85 -8.86 9.56
C CYS A 63 2.12 -10.17 10.27
N ASN A 64 2.98 -11.01 9.70
CA ASN A 64 3.47 -12.22 10.31
C ASN A 64 4.52 -11.86 11.37
N ASP A 65 4.08 -11.80 12.62
CA ASP A 65 4.88 -11.49 13.80
C ASP A 65 5.60 -12.71 14.40
N LYS A 66 5.34 -13.91 13.88
CA LYS A 66 5.94 -15.17 14.34
C LYS A 66 7.37 -15.39 13.85
N GLY A 67 7.85 -14.55 12.94
CA GLY A 67 9.20 -14.60 12.37
C GLY A 67 9.89 -13.24 12.42
N THR A 68 11.22 -13.25 12.59
CA THR A 68 12.06 -12.07 12.39
C THR A 68 12.93 -12.30 11.15
N PRO A 69 12.94 -11.40 10.17
CA PRO A 69 12.12 -10.18 10.04
C PRO A 69 10.63 -10.44 9.78
N GLN A 70 9.78 -9.53 10.25
CA GLN A 70 8.33 -9.59 10.06
C GLN A 70 7.96 -9.44 8.58
N GLY A 71 7.09 -10.33 8.09
CA GLY A 71 6.62 -10.34 6.70
C GLY A 71 5.16 -9.90 6.59
N TRP A 72 4.83 -9.18 5.53
CA TRP A 72 3.47 -8.73 5.22
C TRP A 72 2.88 -9.53 4.07
N HIS A 73 1.62 -9.93 4.19
CA HIS A 73 0.88 -10.63 3.15
C HIS A 73 -0.63 -10.38 3.27
N TRP A 74 -1.38 -10.73 2.23
CA TRP A 74 -2.83 -10.79 2.29
C TRP A 74 -3.29 -11.93 3.22
N LEU A 75 -4.39 -11.72 3.92
CA LEU A 75 -5.03 -12.79 4.71
C LEU A 75 -5.40 -13.95 3.76
N PRO A 76 -4.98 -15.20 4.04
CA PRO A 76 -5.26 -16.33 3.16
C PRO A 76 -6.74 -16.49 2.87
N GLY A 77 -7.11 -16.67 1.60
CA GLY A 77 -8.50 -16.82 1.17
C GLY A 77 -9.26 -15.50 0.98
N GLN A 78 -8.64 -14.36 1.30
CA GLN A 78 -9.08 -13.06 0.79
C GLN A 78 -8.39 -12.84 -0.55
N ASP A 79 -9.17 -12.63 -1.60
CA ASP A 79 -8.61 -12.44 -2.93
C ASP A 79 -7.74 -11.17 -2.96
N SER A 80 -6.48 -11.34 -3.38
CA SER A 80 -5.60 -10.25 -3.81
C SER A 80 -6.05 -9.64 -5.14
N SER A 81 -7.23 -10.03 -5.66
CA SER A 81 -7.88 -9.35 -6.76
C SER A 81 -8.40 -8.01 -6.23
N LEU A 82 -7.47 -7.06 -6.09
CA LEU A 82 -7.82 -5.66 -6.04
C LEU A 82 -8.83 -5.45 -7.17
N PRO A 83 -10.01 -4.85 -6.91
CA PRO A 83 -10.96 -4.58 -7.98
C PRO A 83 -10.20 -3.91 -9.11
N GLU A 84 -10.48 -4.29 -10.37
CA GLU A 84 -9.93 -3.64 -11.56
C GLU A 84 -10.42 -2.18 -11.69
N LEU A 85 -10.69 -1.49 -10.57
CA LEU A 85 -10.85 -0.06 -10.55
C LEU A 85 -9.57 0.52 -11.15
N PRO A 86 -9.65 1.18 -12.32
CA PRO A 86 -8.52 1.93 -12.80
C PRO A 86 -8.18 2.96 -11.72
N LEU A 87 -6.88 3.16 -11.45
CA LEU A 87 -6.38 4.09 -10.44
C LEU A 87 -7.05 5.48 -10.55
N ALA A 88 -7.48 5.85 -11.75
CA ALA A 88 -8.26 7.04 -12.06
C ALA A 88 -9.60 7.15 -11.30
N ASP A 89 -10.30 6.05 -11.03
CA ASP A 89 -11.61 6.06 -10.37
C ASP A 89 -11.46 6.26 -8.86
N ALA A 90 -10.47 5.61 -8.24
CA ALA A 90 -10.15 5.82 -6.82
C ALA A 90 -9.67 7.27 -6.57
N VAL A 91 -8.88 7.83 -7.49
CA VAL A 91 -8.46 9.25 -7.45
C VAL A 91 -9.66 10.17 -7.63
N SER A 92 -10.59 9.84 -8.54
CA SER A 92 -11.80 10.62 -8.77
C SER A 92 -12.69 10.64 -7.52
N LEU A 93 -12.87 9.51 -6.85
CA LEU A 93 -13.65 9.43 -5.61
C LEU A 93 -13.02 10.24 -4.47
N GLN A 94 -11.70 10.15 -4.27
CA GLN A 94 -11.01 10.95 -3.26
C GLN A 94 -11.06 12.46 -3.58
N PHE A 95 -10.99 12.83 -4.86
CA PHE A 95 -11.12 14.21 -5.30
C PHE A 95 -12.54 14.73 -5.06
N ILE A 96 -13.55 13.91 -5.37
CA ILE A 96 -14.96 14.20 -5.11
C ILE A 96 -15.22 14.36 -3.60
N GLU A 97 -14.73 13.47 -2.75
CA GLU A 97 -14.85 13.60 -1.29
C GLU A 97 -14.14 14.85 -0.73
N THR A 98 -13.07 15.29 -1.37
CA THR A 98 -12.37 16.53 -0.99
C THR A 98 -13.15 17.76 -1.43
N MET A 99 -13.80 17.71 -2.60
CA MET A 99 -14.61 18.80 -3.14
C MET A 99 -16.02 18.87 -2.53
N LEU A 100 -16.55 17.76 -2.03
CA LEU A 100 -17.88 17.66 -1.41
C LEU A 100 -17.87 17.85 0.10
N ARG A 101 -16.69 18.03 0.72
CA ARG A 101 -16.64 18.48 2.12
C ARG A 101 -17.06 19.96 2.17
N PRO A 102 -18.20 20.31 2.77
CA PRO A 102 -18.53 21.71 2.98
C PRO A 102 -17.52 22.30 3.97
N LEU A 103 -17.11 23.55 3.73
CA LEU A 103 -16.26 24.33 4.64
C LEU A 103 -16.85 24.40 6.05
#